data_AF-A0A7S4SXH2-F1
#
_entry.id   AF-A0A7S4SXH2-F1
#
_cell.length_a   1.000
_cell.length_b   1.000
_cell.length_c   1.000
_cell.angle_alpha   90.00
_cell.angle_beta   90.00
_cell.angle_gamma   90.00
#
_symmetry.space_group_name_H-M   'P 1'
#
loop_
_entity.id
_entity.type
_entity.pdbx_description
1 polymer ?
#
loop_
_entity_poly.entity_id
_entity_poly.type
_entity_poly.pdbx_seq_one_letter_code
_entity_poly.pdbx_strand_id
1 'polypeptide(L)'
;LLPDFLSQLPACAEDRKVAADCTPSNLHMTPMPFDAKSTGFAYGDLCGPDLPYTNLPWMLRRVYGSSSSRLAFVVNLREPLHRMQSAWYHAMQIDFLSVCRDCKALSFVEGLAMTLDRFERSPPMYDDWLWQSMPSLQLPWWHSEFDARQLFVLGTHEYGRSGFRPLCEALEPFLGVDWDCEATRENTHANTHSHPPLSEEPISAALERQFNRTFEPDTHRLVKELASLQSKGATLVGYRGAAGSVRDVEAWLRQAW
;
A
#
# COMPACT_ATOMS: atom_id res chain seq x y z
N LEU A 1 10.95 -27.08 4.29
CA LEU A 1 10.19 -25.81 4.34
C LEU A 1 9.76 -25.34 2.96
N LEU A 2 10.66 -24.89 2.07
CA LEU A 2 10.26 -24.42 0.72
C LEU A 2 9.69 -25.51 -0.22
N PRO A 3 10.31 -26.71 -0.34
CA PRO A 3 9.75 -27.78 -1.17
C PRO A 3 8.38 -28.27 -0.69
N ASP A 4 8.13 -28.21 0.61
CA ASP A 4 6.90 -28.71 1.23
C ASP A 4 5.70 -27.78 0.96
N PHE A 5 5.91 -26.46 0.90
CA PHE A 5 4.82 -25.51 0.65
C PHE A 5 4.20 -25.66 -0.74
N LEU A 6 5.03 -25.74 -1.79
CA LEU A 6 4.53 -25.89 -3.16
C LEU A 6 3.80 -27.22 -3.36
N SER A 7 4.18 -28.27 -2.62
CA SER A 7 3.50 -29.56 -2.64
C SER A 7 2.11 -29.55 -1.98
N GLN A 8 1.82 -28.54 -1.16
CA GLN A 8 0.51 -28.34 -0.54
C GLN A 8 -0.45 -27.52 -1.41
N LEU A 9 0.04 -26.93 -2.51
CA LEU A 9 -0.82 -26.23 -3.46
C LEU A 9 -1.64 -27.25 -4.27
N PRO A 10 -2.92 -26.98 -4.54
CA PRO A 10 -3.75 -27.88 -5.35
C PRO A 10 -3.14 -28.04 -6.74
N ALA A 11 -3.34 -29.23 -7.33
CA ALA A 11 -2.99 -29.47 -8.73
C ALA A 11 -3.64 -28.40 -9.63
N CYS A 12 -2.92 -27.94 -10.65
CA CYS A 12 -3.45 -26.96 -11.58
C CYS A 12 -4.68 -27.54 -12.29
N ALA A 13 -5.80 -26.80 -12.26
CA ALA A 13 -6.95 -27.11 -13.11
C ALA A 13 -6.59 -26.89 -14.59
N GLU A 14 -7.34 -27.52 -15.50
CA GLU A 14 -7.20 -27.29 -16.95
C GLU A 14 -7.50 -25.82 -17.31
N ASP A 15 -8.42 -25.19 -16.58
CA ASP A 15 -8.73 -23.77 -16.72
C ASP A 15 -7.77 -22.89 -15.92
N ARG A 16 -7.26 -21.84 -16.57
CA ARG A 16 -6.42 -20.83 -15.91
C ARG A 16 -7.25 -20.04 -14.90
N LYS A 17 -6.94 -20.22 -13.61
CA LYS A 17 -7.52 -19.41 -12.51
C LYS A 17 -6.50 -18.41 -11.99
N VAL A 18 -6.95 -17.21 -11.67
CA VAL A 18 -6.15 -16.23 -10.93
C VAL A 18 -6.29 -16.54 -9.45
N ALA A 19 -5.18 -16.84 -8.79
CA ALA A 19 -5.09 -16.83 -7.34
C ALA A 19 -4.46 -15.50 -6.92
N ALA A 20 -5.07 -14.83 -5.93
CA ALA A 20 -4.57 -13.58 -5.40
C ALA A 20 -4.42 -13.68 -3.89
N ASP A 21 -3.32 -13.12 -3.39
CA ASP A 21 -3.15 -12.82 -1.98
C ASP A 21 -3.49 -11.34 -1.77
N CYS A 22 -4.63 -11.09 -1.13
CA CYS A 22 -5.14 -9.75 -0.85
C CYS A 22 -4.74 -9.26 0.56
N THR A 23 -3.70 -9.83 1.17
CA THR A 23 -3.21 -9.40 2.48
C THR A 23 -2.81 -7.92 2.41
N PRO A 24 -3.48 -7.04 3.18
CA PRO A 24 -3.25 -5.59 3.10
C PRO A 24 -1.84 -5.19 3.52
N SER A 25 -1.14 -6.10 4.22
CA SER A 25 0.20 -5.85 4.73
C SER A 25 1.33 -6.08 3.74
N ASN A 26 1.07 -6.72 2.60
CA ASN A 26 2.13 -7.17 1.70
C ASN A 26 3.09 -6.03 1.31
N LEU A 27 2.57 -4.89 0.84
CA LEU A 27 3.41 -3.78 0.35
C LEU A 27 4.44 -3.32 1.40
N HIS A 28 4.03 -3.23 2.67
CA HIS A 28 4.86 -2.67 3.74
C HIS A 28 5.74 -3.71 4.45
N MET A 29 5.62 -5.00 4.10
CA MET A 29 6.51 -6.07 4.58
C MET A 29 7.90 -5.97 3.93
N THR A 30 8.56 -4.83 4.13
CA THR A 30 9.86 -4.47 3.57
C THR A 30 10.77 -3.92 4.66
N PRO A 31 12.10 -3.99 4.50
CA PRO A 31 13.01 -3.45 5.51
C PRO A 31 12.80 -1.95 5.73
N MET A 32 12.72 -1.54 7.00
CA MET A 32 12.73 -0.13 7.38
C MET A 32 14.13 0.50 7.18
N PRO A 33 14.22 1.84 7.16
CA PRO A 33 15.52 2.53 7.14
C PRO A 33 16.44 2.08 8.28
N PHE A 34 17.75 2.18 8.06
CA PHE A 34 18.76 1.84 9.07
C PHE A 34 18.53 2.66 10.36
N ASP A 35 18.69 1.99 11.52
CA ASP A 35 18.43 2.50 12.87
C ASP A 35 16.97 2.90 13.20
N ALA A 36 16.03 2.76 12.27
CA ALA A 36 14.62 3.02 12.54
C ALA A 36 14.07 2.05 13.60
N LYS A 37 13.18 2.55 14.44
CA LYS A 37 12.37 1.73 15.36
C LYS A 37 10.95 1.64 14.82
N SER A 38 10.28 0.52 15.00
CA SER A 38 8.83 0.42 14.81
C SER A 38 8.11 0.17 16.11
N THR A 39 6.82 0.51 16.14
CA THR A 39 5.88 -0.02 17.12
C THR A 39 4.89 -0.97 16.44
N GLY A 40 4.22 -1.80 17.24
CA GLY A 40 3.09 -2.62 16.80
C GLY A 40 3.42 -3.68 15.77
N PHE A 41 2.53 -3.83 14.79
CA PHE A 41 2.55 -4.90 13.79
C PHE A 41 2.95 -4.37 12.42
N ALA A 42 4.06 -3.62 12.37
CA ALA A 42 4.64 -3.14 11.11
C ALA A 42 4.91 -4.24 10.07
N TYR A 43 4.78 -5.52 10.44
CA TYR A 43 4.93 -6.70 9.59
C TYR A 43 3.76 -7.71 9.72
N GLY A 44 2.62 -7.28 10.29
CA GLY A 44 1.45 -8.10 10.59
C GLY A 44 1.59 -8.96 11.87
N ASP A 45 0.47 -9.52 12.36
CA ASP A 45 0.41 -10.39 13.55
C ASP A 45 1.31 -11.64 13.44
N LEU A 46 1.66 -12.04 12.21
CA LEU A 46 2.49 -13.22 11.93
C LEU A 46 3.98 -12.99 12.20
N CYS A 47 4.42 -11.74 12.24
CA CYS A 47 5.79 -11.38 12.51
C CYS A 47 5.86 -10.78 13.91
N GLY A 48 6.28 -11.57 14.89
CA GLY A 48 6.45 -11.08 16.26
C GLY A 48 7.40 -9.87 16.32
N PRO A 49 7.40 -9.13 17.45
CA PRO A 49 8.17 -7.89 17.61
C PRO A 49 9.69 -8.07 17.40
N ASP A 50 10.18 -9.31 17.47
CA ASP A 50 11.59 -9.69 17.36
C ASP A 50 12.01 -10.12 15.94
N LEU A 51 11.19 -9.87 14.91
CA LEU A 51 11.59 -10.05 13.50
C LEU A 51 11.86 -8.69 12.84
N PRO A 52 13.01 -8.06 13.14
CA PRO A 52 13.32 -6.69 12.69
C PRO A 52 13.51 -6.53 11.18
N TYR A 53 13.44 -7.62 10.39
CA TYR A 53 13.79 -7.60 8.97
C TYR A 53 12.93 -8.54 8.14
N THR A 54 11.65 -8.20 7.95
CA THR A 54 10.85 -8.85 6.90
C THR A 54 11.13 -8.19 5.55
N ASN A 55 11.50 -8.99 4.56
CA ASN A 55 11.64 -8.57 3.16
C ASN A 55 10.82 -9.52 2.28
N LEU A 56 9.51 -9.27 2.24
CA LEU A 56 8.57 -10.08 1.47
C LEU A 56 8.93 -10.15 -0.02
N PRO A 57 9.33 -9.05 -0.71
CA PRO A 57 9.73 -9.12 -2.11
C PRO A 57 10.85 -10.14 -2.37
N TRP A 58 11.90 -10.10 -1.55
CA TRP A 58 13.02 -11.04 -1.64
C TRP A 58 12.59 -12.47 -1.33
N MET A 59 11.74 -12.65 -0.31
CA MET A 59 11.21 -13.97 0.06
C MET A 59 10.41 -14.57 -1.09
N LEU A 60 9.49 -13.81 -1.68
CA LEU A 60 8.69 -14.24 -2.82
C LEU A 60 9.57 -14.60 -4.02
N ARG A 61 10.58 -13.77 -4.35
CA ARG A 61 11.51 -14.09 -5.44
C ARG A 61 12.23 -15.41 -5.21
N ARG A 62 12.66 -15.69 -3.97
CA ARG A 62 13.29 -16.98 -3.60
C ARG A 62 12.32 -18.16 -3.65
N VAL A 63 11.10 -17.97 -3.16
CA VAL A 63 10.07 -19.02 -3.13
C VAL A 63 9.69 -19.45 -4.55
N TYR A 64 9.43 -18.48 -5.43
CA TYR A 64 8.96 -18.74 -6.78
C TYR A 64 10.09 -19.02 -7.78
N GLY A 65 11.33 -18.64 -7.46
CA GLY A 65 12.51 -18.93 -8.29
C GLY A 65 12.34 -18.43 -9.73
N SER A 66 12.51 -19.31 -10.71
CA SER A 66 12.33 -18.98 -12.14
C SER A 66 10.91 -18.57 -12.51
N SER A 67 9.92 -18.91 -11.69
CA SER A 67 8.51 -18.54 -11.91
C SER A 67 8.16 -17.16 -11.34
N SER A 68 9.10 -16.48 -10.68
CA SER A 68 8.84 -15.16 -10.05
C SER A 68 8.42 -14.09 -11.06
N SER A 69 8.83 -14.23 -12.33
CA SER A 69 8.44 -13.35 -13.45
C SER A 69 6.96 -13.44 -13.82
N ARG A 70 6.26 -14.47 -13.34
CA ARG A 70 4.82 -14.67 -13.56
C ARG A 70 3.94 -14.05 -12.48
N LEU A 71 4.55 -13.51 -11.43
CA LEU A 71 3.82 -12.80 -10.38
C LEU A 71 3.36 -11.44 -10.91
N ALA A 72 2.22 -11.00 -10.39
CA ALA A 72 1.64 -9.70 -10.69
C ALA A 72 1.32 -9.01 -9.36
N PHE A 73 1.64 -7.73 -9.26
CA PHE A 73 1.49 -6.95 -8.03
C PHE A 73 0.56 -5.79 -8.29
N VAL A 74 -0.59 -5.80 -7.61
CA VAL A 74 -1.56 -4.71 -7.66
C VAL A 74 -1.38 -3.85 -6.41
N VAL A 75 -1.03 -2.58 -6.61
CA VAL A 75 -0.77 -1.62 -5.54
C VAL A 75 -1.84 -0.54 -5.57
N ASN A 76 -2.62 -0.45 -4.49
CA ASN A 76 -3.58 0.63 -4.32
C ASN A 76 -2.99 1.71 -3.38
N LEU A 77 -2.80 2.91 -3.91
CA LEU A 77 -2.30 4.06 -3.18
C LEU A 77 -3.47 4.95 -2.72
N ARG A 78 -3.34 5.51 -1.52
CA ARG A 78 -4.29 6.47 -0.95
C ARG A 78 -3.51 7.66 -0.41
N GLU A 79 -4.11 8.85 -0.42
CA GLU A 79 -3.54 10.01 0.25
C GLU A 79 -3.18 9.66 1.71
N PRO A 80 -1.93 9.90 2.16
CA PRO A 80 -1.44 9.44 3.46
C PRO A 80 -2.30 9.85 4.67
N LEU A 81 -2.80 11.09 4.72
CA LEU A 81 -3.61 11.58 5.85
C LEU A 81 -4.98 10.89 5.88
N HIS A 82 -5.66 10.77 4.73
CA HIS A 82 -6.90 10.02 4.58
C HIS A 82 -6.74 8.54 4.92
N ARG A 83 -5.59 7.93 4.56
CA ARG A 83 -5.28 6.55 4.91
C ARG A 83 -5.14 6.38 6.43
N MET A 84 -4.39 7.28 7.08
CA MET A 84 -4.21 7.27 8.53
C MET A 84 -5.55 7.48 9.25
N GLN A 85 -6.37 8.44 8.82
CA GLN A 85 -7.70 8.66 9.37
C GLN A 85 -8.55 7.39 9.30
N SER A 86 -8.62 6.77 8.11
CA SER A 86 -9.37 5.53 7.90
C SER A 86 -8.86 4.38 8.76
N ALA A 87 -7.54 4.24 8.93
CA ALA A 87 -6.94 3.23 9.80
C ALA A 87 -7.32 3.44 11.27
N TRP A 88 -7.30 4.69 11.76
CA TRP A 88 -7.68 5.02 13.13
C TRP A 88 -9.16 4.72 13.42
N TYR A 89 -10.07 5.13 12.53
CA TYR A 89 -11.49 4.86 12.73
C TYR A 89 -11.83 3.37 12.65
N HIS A 90 -11.18 2.64 11.74
CA HIS A 90 -11.33 1.19 11.67
C HIS A 90 -10.83 0.53 12.97
N ALA A 91 -9.66 0.95 13.46
CA ALA A 91 -9.10 0.46 14.73
C ALA A 91 -10.01 0.78 15.93
N MET A 92 -10.53 1.99 16.02
CA MET A 92 -11.45 2.42 17.08
C MET A 92 -12.70 1.52 17.16
N GLN A 93 -13.26 1.13 16.02
CA GLN A 93 -14.47 0.29 15.96
C GLN A 93 -14.24 -1.14 16.47
N ILE A 94 -13.00 -1.60 16.45
CA ILE A 94 -12.59 -2.92 16.95
C ILE A 94 -11.79 -2.80 18.26
N ASP A 95 -11.94 -1.69 19.00
CA ASP A 95 -11.24 -1.38 20.25
C ASP A 95 -9.71 -1.56 20.16
N PHE A 96 -9.14 -1.26 18.99
CA PHE A 96 -7.71 -1.34 18.71
C PHE A 96 -7.12 -2.75 18.94
N LEU A 97 -7.94 -3.81 18.77
CA LEU A 97 -7.54 -5.19 19.07
C LEU A 97 -6.69 -5.84 17.97
N SER A 98 -6.80 -5.44 16.70
CA SER A 98 -6.04 -6.07 15.61
C SER A 98 -5.44 -5.10 14.59
N VAL A 99 -6.04 -3.93 14.39
CA VAL A 99 -5.54 -2.92 13.45
C VAL A 99 -5.01 -1.74 14.23
N CYS A 100 -3.83 -1.23 13.84
CA CYS A 100 -3.30 0.05 14.32
C CYS A 100 -3.26 0.15 15.86
N ARG A 101 -2.77 -0.88 16.56
CA ARG A 101 -2.79 -0.91 18.04
C ARG A 101 -2.11 0.30 18.67
N ASP A 102 -1.06 0.82 18.04
CA ASP A 102 -0.28 1.96 18.57
C ASP A 102 -0.86 3.33 18.23
N CYS A 103 -1.92 3.40 17.42
CA CYS A 103 -2.65 4.65 17.19
C CYS A 103 -3.81 4.85 18.17
N LYS A 104 -3.92 4.00 19.20
CA LYS A 104 -4.90 4.16 20.28
C LYS A 104 -4.71 5.52 20.96
N ALA A 105 -5.73 6.37 20.83
CA ALA A 105 -5.81 7.72 21.38
C ALA A 105 -7.29 8.09 21.57
N LEU A 106 -7.59 9.22 22.23
CA LEU A 106 -8.97 9.68 22.42
C LEU A 106 -9.60 10.22 21.13
N SER A 107 -8.77 10.65 20.18
CA SER A 107 -9.18 11.14 18.85
C SER A 107 -8.12 10.84 17.80
N PHE A 108 -8.52 10.88 16.51
CA PHE A 108 -7.58 10.79 15.39
C PHE A 108 -6.50 11.87 15.47
N VAL A 109 -6.89 13.12 15.78
CA VAL A 109 -5.98 14.27 15.87
C VAL A 109 -4.92 14.06 16.96
N GLU A 110 -5.30 13.54 18.13
CA GLU A 110 -4.35 13.20 19.19
C GLU A 110 -3.40 12.08 18.76
N GLY A 111 -3.93 10.99 18.18
CA GLY A 111 -3.12 9.89 17.68
C GLY A 111 -2.11 10.33 16.62
N LEU A 112 -2.54 11.19 15.69
CA LEU A 112 -1.70 11.78 14.65
C LEU A 112 -0.56 12.61 15.27
N ALA A 113 -0.88 13.49 16.22
CA ALA A 113 0.13 14.31 16.90
C ALA A 113 1.17 13.45 17.64
N MET A 114 0.73 12.43 18.38
CA MET A 114 1.62 11.50 19.09
C MET A 114 2.54 10.75 18.11
N THR A 115 2.00 10.33 16.96
CA THR A 115 2.75 9.62 15.92
C THR A 115 3.84 10.49 15.32
N LEU A 116 3.51 11.74 14.97
CA LEU A 116 4.48 12.68 14.41
C LEU A 116 5.57 13.07 15.43
N ASP A 117 5.21 13.27 16.71
CA ASP A 117 6.19 13.51 17.78
C ASP A 117 7.17 12.34 17.92
N ARG A 118 6.66 11.09 17.88
CA ARG A 118 7.49 9.88 17.94
C ARG A 118 8.40 9.77 16.72
N PHE A 119 7.90 10.08 15.53
CA PHE A 119 8.66 10.04 14.29
C PHE A 119 9.82 11.04 14.28
N GLU A 120 9.64 12.24 14.84
CA GLU A 120 10.68 13.29 14.89
C GLU A 120 11.81 13.01 15.91
N ARG A 121 11.76 11.90 16.66
CA ARG A 121 12.81 11.49 17.60
C ARG A 121 14.05 10.96 16.88
N SER A 122 15.14 10.78 17.64
CA SER A 122 16.37 10.15 17.17
C SER A 122 16.68 8.89 18.00
N PRO A 123 16.61 7.68 17.43
CA PRO A 123 16.19 7.38 16.05
C PRO A 123 14.68 7.61 15.81
N PRO A 124 14.24 7.78 14.55
CA PRO A 124 12.83 7.94 14.23
C PRO A 124 12.04 6.68 14.58
N MET A 125 10.83 6.88 15.12
CA MET A 125 9.91 5.79 15.44
C MET A 125 8.76 5.77 14.43
N TYR A 126 8.67 4.67 13.69
CA TYR A 126 7.65 4.40 12.70
C TYR A 126 6.52 3.60 13.34
N ASP A 127 5.48 4.29 13.77
CA ASP A 127 4.25 3.59 14.14
C ASP A 127 3.69 2.85 12.93
N ASP A 128 3.06 1.69 13.14
CA ASP A 128 2.56 0.82 12.07
C ASP A 128 1.79 1.58 10.99
N TRP A 129 0.82 2.40 11.40
CA TRP A 129 0.02 3.19 10.47
C TRP A 129 0.77 4.34 9.77
N LEU A 130 1.87 4.83 10.35
CA LEU A 130 2.74 5.81 9.69
C LEU A 130 3.57 5.10 8.60
N TRP A 131 4.18 3.96 8.96
CA TRP A 131 4.96 3.15 8.03
C TRP A 131 4.12 2.76 6.81
N GLN A 132 2.92 2.23 7.04
CA GLN A 132 1.98 1.86 5.99
C GLN A 132 1.55 3.03 5.08
N SER A 133 1.66 4.27 5.55
CA SER A 133 1.36 5.48 4.78
C SER A 133 2.54 5.99 3.94
N MET A 134 3.72 5.34 4.00
CA MET A 134 4.95 5.79 3.31
C MET A 134 5.37 4.84 2.18
N PRO A 135 4.58 4.69 1.11
CA PRO A 135 4.90 3.77 0.02
C PRO A 135 6.19 4.15 -0.72
N SER A 136 6.68 5.39 -0.59
CA SER A 136 7.97 5.81 -1.19
C SER A 136 9.17 5.02 -0.64
N LEU A 137 9.06 4.53 0.59
CA LEU A 137 10.09 3.73 1.26
C LEU A 137 9.95 2.24 0.97
N GLN A 138 8.79 1.80 0.47
CA GLN A 138 8.43 0.39 0.30
C GLN A 138 8.60 -0.07 -1.15
N LEU A 139 8.08 0.70 -2.11
CA LEU A 139 8.14 0.36 -3.54
C LEU A 139 9.55 0.09 -4.08
N PRO A 140 10.62 0.80 -3.65
CA PRO A 140 11.97 0.47 -4.09
C PRO A 140 12.40 -0.97 -3.81
N TRP A 141 11.93 -1.57 -2.70
CA TRP A 141 12.22 -2.98 -2.38
C TRP A 141 11.49 -3.97 -3.30
N TRP A 142 10.26 -3.64 -3.70
CA TRP A 142 9.52 -4.43 -4.68
C TRP A 142 10.19 -4.35 -6.05
N HIS A 143 10.58 -3.16 -6.48
CA HIS A 143 11.27 -2.92 -7.74
C HIS A 143 12.69 -3.50 -7.79
N SER A 144 13.39 -3.61 -6.65
CA SER A 144 14.70 -4.27 -6.64
C SER A 144 14.60 -5.77 -6.91
N GLU A 145 13.44 -6.39 -6.62
CA GLU A 145 13.23 -7.82 -6.72
C GLU A 145 12.35 -8.23 -7.92
N PHE A 146 11.60 -7.31 -8.52
CA PHE A 146 10.68 -7.60 -9.63
C PHE A 146 10.79 -6.59 -10.77
N ASP A 147 10.48 -7.03 -11.99
CA ASP A 147 10.43 -6.14 -13.15
C ASP A 147 9.27 -5.15 -12.99
N ALA A 148 9.47 -3.89 -13.39
CA ALA A 148 8.44 -2.86 -13.27
C ALA A 148 7.14 -3.24 -14.00
N ARG A 149 7.20 -4.03 -15.08
CA ARG A 149 6.03 -4.56 -15.80
C ARG A 149 5.15 -5.50 -14.98
N GLN A 150 5.64 -5.97 -13.83
CA GLN A 150 4.86 -6.77 -12.88
C GLN A 150 4.08 -5.90 -11.89
N LEU A 151 4.22 -4.56 -11.93
CA LEU A 151 3.54 -3.63 -11.04
C LEU A 151 2.39 -2.92 -11.75
N PHE A 152 1.21 -3.00 -11.13
CA PHE A 152 0.00 -2.32 -11.51
C PHE A 152 -0.44 -1.42 -10.36
N VAL A 153 -0.29 -0.11 -10.52
CA VAL A 153 -0.52 0.88 -9.47
C VAL A 153 -1.77 1.68 -9.79
N LEU A 154 -2.70 1.75 -8.83
CA LEU A 154 -3.89 2.58 -8.90
C LEU A 154 -3.97 3.51 -7.69
N GLY A 155 -4.65 4.63 -7.86
CA GLY A 155 -5.08 5.47 -6.75
C GLY A 155 -6.49 5.12 -6.28
N THR A 156 -6.74 5.22 -4.98
CA THR A 156 -8.03 4.86 -4.37
C THR A 156 -9.19 5.72 -4.91
N HIS A 157 -8.96 6.99 -5.26
CA HIS A 157 -10.01 7.83 -5.83
C HIS A 157 -10.42 7.41 -7.24
N GLU A 158 -9.51 6.84 -8.04
CA GLU A 158 -9.90 6.29 -9.34
C GLU A 158 -10.86 5.11 -9.17
N TYR A 159 -10.62 4.24 -8.19
CA TYR A 159 -11.56 3.17 -7.85
C TYR A 159 -12.93 3.71 -7.42
N GLY A 160 -12.95 4.70 -6.52
CA GLY A 160 -14.18 5.28 -5.99
C GLY A 160 -15.00 6.06 -7.04
N ARG A 161 -14.32 6.79 -7.94
CA ARG A 161 -14.98 7.65 -8.95
C ARG A 161 -15.44 6.88 -10.18
N SER A 162 -14.60 5.98 -10.69
CA SER A 162 -14.83 5.29 -11.96
C SER A 162 -15.50 3.92 -11.77
N GLY A 163 -15.57 3.44 -10.53
CA GLY A 163 -16.10 2.12 -10.20
C GLY A 163 -15.16 0.99 -10.61
N PHE A 164 -15.62 -0.24 -10.40
CA PHE A 164 -14.81 -1.44 -10.65
C PHE A 164 -14.54 -1.70 -12.14
N ARG A 165 -15.49 -1.38 -13.03
CA ARG A 165 -15.42 -1.78 -14.44
C ARG A 165 -14.16 -1.26 -15.16
N PRO A 166 -13.81 0.04 -15.14
CA PRO A 166 -12.59 0.51 -15.80
C PRO A 166 -11.31 -0.07 -15.21
N LEU A 167 -11.32 -0.42 -13.91
CA LEU A 167 -10.22 -1.12 -13.27
C LEU A 167 -10.11 -2.56 -13.78
N CYS A 168 -11.23 -3.27 -13.88
CA CYS A 168 -11.30 -4.61 -14.43
C CYS A 168 -10.79 -4.66 -15.87
N GLU A 169 -11.27 -3.76 -16.73
CA GLU A 169 -10.84 -3.63 -18.14
C GLU A 169 -9.33 -3.32 -18.27
N ALA A 170 -8.74 -2.61 -17.30
CA ALA A 170 -7.30 -2.36 -17.28
C ALA A 170 -6.50 -3.55 -16.73
N LEU A 171 -7.06 -4.30 -15.78
CA LEU A 171 -6.40 -5.41 -15.09
C LEU A 171 -6.42 -6.70 -15.92
N GLU A 172 -7.46 -6.91 -16.74
CA GLU A 172 -7.60 -8.05 -17.63
C GLU A 172 -6.38 -8.25 -18.57
N PRO A 173 -5.97 -7.28 -19.41
CA PRO A 173 -4.80 -7.44 -20.26
C PRO A 173 -3.50 -7.52 -19.47
N PHE A 174 -3.44 -6.92 -18.28
CA PHE A 174 -2.28 -6.99 -17.40
C PHE A 174 -2.05 -8.40 -16.84
N LEU A 175 -3.12 -9.09 -16.47
CA LEU A 175 -3.07 -10.46 -15.97
C LEU A 175 -3.13 -11.51 -17.10
N GLY A 176 -3.56 -11.10 -18.30
CA GLY A 176 -3.76 -11.99 -19.44
C GLY A 176 -4.85 -13.03 -19.17
N VAL A 177 -5.95 -12.57 -18.58
CA VAL A 177 -7.15 -13.38 -18.28
C VAL A 177 -8.32 -12.85 -19.11
N ASP A 178 -9.42 -13.58 -19.16
CA ASP A 178 -10.67 -13.14 -19.78
C ASP A 178 -11.71 -13.08 -18.66
N TRP A 179 -12.05 -11.87 -18.23
CA TRP A 179 -12.97 -11.65 -17.11
C TRP A 179 -14.25 -10.98 -17.61
N ASP A 180 -15.39 -11.48 -17.14
CA ASP A 180 -16.65 -10.78 -17.33
C ASP A 180 -16.73 -9.59 -16.35
N CYS A 181 -16.20 -8.44 -16.79
CA CYS A 181 -16.24 -7.19 -16.02
C CYS A 181 -17.66 -6.64 -15.81
N GLU A 182 -18.69 -7.19 -16.46
CA GLU A 182 -20.10 -6.85 -16.24
C GLU A 182 -20.74 -7.69 -15.13
N ALA A 183 -20.28 -8.93 -14.93
CA ALA A 183 -20.81 -9.84 -13.90
C ALA A 183 -20.42 -9.44 -12.47
N THR A 184 -19.30 -8.72 -12.29
CA THR A 184 -18.71 -8.32 -11.00
C THR A 184 -19.39 -7.11 -10.33
N ARG A 185 -20.72 -7.01 -10.41
CA ARG A 185 -21.47 -5.85 -9.86
C ARG A 185 -21.79 -5.92 -8.36
N GLU A 186 -21.62 -7.07 -7.73
CA GLU A 186 -21.84 -7.17 -6.29
C GLU A 186 -20.70 -6.50 -5.54
N ASN A 187 -20.92 -5.26 -5.12
CA ASN A 187 -20.02 -4.55 -4.23
C ASN A 187 -19.78 -5.41 -2.98
N THR A 188 -18.53 -5.82 -2.77
CA THR A 188 -18.15 -6.40 -1.49
C THR A 188 -18.19 -5.28 -0.45
N HIS A 189 -19.10 -5.35 0.52
CA HIS A 189 -19.24 -4.36 1.62
C HIS A 189 -18.09 -4.39 2.64
N ALA A 190 -16.91 -4.89 2.26
CA ALA A 190 -15.75 -4.89 3.14
C ALA A 190 -15.27 -3.44 3.34
N ASN A 191 -14.98 -3.08 4.59
CA ASN A 191 -14.46 -1.76 4.98
C ASN A 191 -15.41 -0.56 4.73
N THR A 192 -16.73 -0.77 4.66
CA THR A 192 -17.72 0.32 4.49
C THR A 192 -18.07 1.01 5.81
N HIS A 193 -17.06 1.34 6.60
CA HIS A 193 -17.26 2.00 7.88
C HIS A 193 -17.35 3.51 7.70
N SER A 194 -18.40 4.11 8.24
CA SER A 194 -18.53 5.57 8.23
C SER A 194 -17.52 6.19 9.18
N HIS A 195 -16.82 7.21 8.70
CA HIS A 195 -16.02 8.12 9.50
C HIS A 195 -16.25 9.55 8.97
N PRO A 196 -16.12 10.59 9.81
CA PRO A 196 -16.25 11.96 9.35
C PRO A 196 -15.22 12.26 8.25
N PRO A 197 -15.53 13.19 7.33
CA PRO A 197 -14.55 13.70 6.38
C PRO A 197 -13.41 14.43 7.12
N LEU A 198 -12.20 14.45 6.54
CA LEU A 198 -11.06 15.18 7.12
C LEU A 198 -11.35 16.66 7.39
N SER A 199 -12.25 17.28 6.62
CA SER A 199 -12.66 18.68 6.82
C SER A 199 -13.43 18.93 8.13
N GLU A 200 -13.96 17.88 8.75
CA GLU A 200 -14.64 17.94 10.06
C GLU A 200 -13.68 17.61 11.22
N GLU A 201 -12.46 17.14 10.93
CA GLU A 201 -11.44 16.89 11.96
C GLU A 201 -10.83 18.23 12.43
N PRO A 202 -10.69 18.46 13.75
CA PRO A 202 -10.12 19.69 14.28
C PRO A 202 -8.58 19.70 14.19
N ILE A 203 -8.01 19.43 13.02
CA ILE A 203 -6.57 19.45 12.77
C ILE A 203 -6.09 20.91 12.81
N SER A 204 -5.28 21.24 13.81
CA SER A 204 -4.70 22.58 13.90
C SER A 204 -3.73 22.84 12.74
N ALA A 205 -3.63 24.09 12.28
CA ALA A 205 -2.66 24.47 11.25
C ALA A 205 -1.20 24.15 11.62
N ALA A 206 -0.88 24.07 12.92
CA ALA A 206 0.45 23.66 13.38
C ALA A 206 0.71 22.17 13.13
N LEU A 207 -0.27 21.32 13.45
CA LEU A 207 -0.21 19.88 13.21
C LEU A 207 -0.21 19.56 11.71
N GLU A 208 -1.04 20.24 10.92
CA GLU A 208 -1.04 20.11 9.46
C GLU A 208 0.34 20.47 8.86
N ARG A 209 0.96 21.56 9.31
CA ARG A 209 2.34 21.90 8.89
C ARG A 209 3.35 20.83 9.30
N GLN A 210 3.20 20.21 10.46
CA GLN A 210 4.09 19.12 10.91
C GLN A 210 3.92 17.88 10.03
N PHE A 211 2.68 17.52 9.73
CA PHE A 211 2.35 16.45 8.81
C PHE A 211 2.97 16.70 7.42
N ASN A 212 2.76 17.89 6.86
CA ASN A 212 3.30 18.25 5.54
C ASN A 212 4.84 18.20 5.52
N ARG A 213 5.53 18.72 6.55
CA ARG A 213 6.99 18.59 6.64
C ARG A 213 7.48 17.14 6.66
N THR A 214 6.67 16.24 7.23
CA THR A 214 6.97 14.81 7.31
C THR A 214 6.74 14.11 5.96
N PHE A 215 5.60 14.36 5.31
CA PHE A 215 5.16 13.61 4.13
C PHE A 215 5.50 14.25 2.78
N GLU A 216 5.78 15.54 2.71
CA GLU A 216 6.17 16.20 1.46
C GLU A 216 7.46 15.61 0.86
N PRO A 217 8.55 15.39 1.64
CA PRO A 217 9.73 14.69 1.10
C PRO A 217 9.42 13.26 0.64
N ASP A 218 8.52 12.57 1.36
CA ASP A 218 8.10 11.21 1.02
C ASP A 218 7.31 11.17 -0.29
N THR A 219 6.37 12.10 -0.46
CA THR A 219 5.58 12.26 -1.68
C THR A 219 6.47 12.60 -2.87
N HIS A 220 7.44 13.51 -2.71
CA HIS A 220 8.41 13.80 -3.76
C HIS A 220 9.27 12.59 -4.15
N ARG A 221 9.67 11.75 -3.19
CA ARG A 221 10.35 10.48 -3.49
C ARG A 221 9.42 9.53 -4.25
N LEU A 222 8.17 9.41 -3.82
CA LEU A 222 7.20 8.52 -4.44
C LEU A 222 6.92 8.90 -5.89
N VAL A 223 6.73 10.19 -6.18
CA VAL A 223 6.53 10.67 -7.55
C VAL A 223 7.69 10.26 -8.45
N LYS A 224 8.94 10.40 -7.96
CA LYS A 224 10.13 9.99 -8.71
C LYS A 224 10.19 8.48 -8.92
N GLU A 225 9.87 7.70 -7.89
CA GLU A 225 9.86 6.24 -7.98
C GLU A 225 8.80 5.77 -8.99
N LEU A 226 7.58 6.30 -8.91
CA LEU A 226 6.50 5.99 -9.84
C LEU A 226 6.82 6.40 -11.28
N ALA A 227 7.46 7.55 -11.49
CA ALA A 227 7.96 7.95 -12.80
C ALA A 227 9.02 6.96 -13.32
N SER A 228 9.96 6.53 -12.47
CA SER A 228 10.96 5.52 -12.85
C SER A 228 10.31 4.19 -13.23
N LEU A 229 9.42 3.68 -12.38
CA LEU A 229 8.67 2.45 -12.61
C LEU A 229 7.87 2.50 -13.91
N GLN A 230 7.13 3.58 -14.13
CA GLN A 230 6.32 3.77 -15.32
C GLN A 230 7.19 3.80 -16.59
N SER A 231 8.34 4.48 -16.55
CA SER A 231 9.30 4.50 -17.68
C SER A 231 9.85 3.11 -18.02
N LYS A 232 9.81 2.17 -17.06
CA LYS A 232 10.25 0.78 -17.19
C LYS A 232 9.10 -0.19 -17.46
N GLY A 233 7.88 0.33 -17.65
CA GLY A 233 6.72 -0.45 -18.05
C GLY A 233 5.74 -0.82 -16.94
N ALA A 234 5.86 -0.26 -15.73
CA ALA A 234 4.78 -0.35 -14.75
C ALA A 234 3.50 0.33 -15.26
N THR A 235 2.35 -0.25 -14.92
CA THR A 235 1.05 0.31 -15.25
C THR A 235 0.63 1.28 -14.15
N LEU A 236 0.41 2.55 -14.48
CA LEU A 236 -0.25 3.53 -13.61
C LEU A 236 -1.68 3.76 -14.14
N VAL A 237 -2.70 3.29 -13.42
CA VAL A 237 -4.09 3.31 -13.89
C VAL A 237 -4.57 4.75 -14.12
N GLY A 238 -5.10 5.01 -15.31
CA GLY A 238 -5.58 6.34 -15.70
C GLY A 238 -4.48 7.35 -16.06
N TYR A 239 -3.19 6.97 -15.96
CA TYR A 239 -2.09 7.85 -16.35
C TYR A 239 -2.03 8.05 -17.87
N ARG A 240 -2.00 9.32 -18.30
CA ARG A 240 -1.94 9.73 -19.71
C ARG A 240 -0.76 10.66 -20.03
N GLY A 241 0.14 10.85 -19.08
CA GLY A 241 1.30 11.72 -19.22
C GLY A 241 2.44 11.09 -20.03
N ALA A 242 3.53 11.84 -20.22
CA ALA A 242 4.70 11.32 -20.93
C ALA A 242 5.43 10.25 -20.11
N ALA A 243 6.03 9.26 -20.77
CA ALA A 243 6.74 8.18 -20.08
C ALA A 243 7.88 8.74 -19.21
N GLY A 244 7.92 8.36 -17.93
CA GLY A 244 8.92 8.85 -16.98
C GLY A 244 8.80 10.32 -16.55
N SER A 245 7.70 11.00 -16.91
CA SER A 245 7.49 12.42 -16.57
C SER A 245 7.15 12.58 -15.09
N VAL A 246 8.13 13.02 -14.29
CA VAL A 246 7.94 13.34 -12.86
C VAL A 246 6.78 14.32 -12.66
N ARG A 247 6.69 15.38 -13.48
CA ARG A 247 5.65 16.39 -13.38
C ARG A 247 4.25 15.82 -13.65
N ASP A 248 4.12 15.02 -14.71
CA ASP A 248 2.80 14.48 -15.07
C ASP A 248 2.38 13.37 -14.09
N VAL A 249 3.34 12.61 -13.53
CA VAL A 249 3.09 11.64 -12.45
C VAL A 249 2.65 12.35 -11.18
N GLU A 250 3.25 13.49 -10.82
CA GLU A 250 2.79 14.29 -9.68
C GLU A 250 1.34 14.75 -9.87
N ALA A 251 1.01 15.25 -11.06
CA ALA A 251 -0.34 15.68 -11.39
C ALA A 251 -1.35 14.52 -11.32
N TRP A 252 -0.96 13.35 -11.84
CA TRP A 252 -1.75 12.12 -11.73
C TRP A 252 -1.95 11.71 -10.27
N LEU A 253 -0.88 11.71 -9.47
CA LEU A 253 -0.91 11.29 -8.08
C LEU A 253 -1.87 12.15 -7.26
N ARG A 254 -1.83 13.47 -7.43
CA ARG A 254 -2.74 14.43 -6.77
C ARG A 254 -4.21 14.26 -7.16
N GLN A 255 -4.50 13.68 -8.32
CA GLN A 255 -5.86 13.42 -8.79
C GLN A 255 -6.36 12.03 -8.37
N ALA A 256 -5.45 11.06 -8.33
CA ALA A 256 -5.75 9.66 -8.03
C ALA A 256 -5.83 9.36 -6.53
N TRP A 257 -5.29 10.26 -5.70
CA TRP A 257 -5.27 10.19 -4.24
C TRP A 257 -6.38 10.93 -3.56
#